data_AF-A0A8T1ATI8-F1
#
_entry.id   AF-A0A8T1ATI8-F1
#
_cell.length_a   1.000
_cell.length_b   1.000
_cell.length_c   1.000
_cell.angle_alpha   90.00
_cell.angle_beta   90.00
_cell.angle_gamma   90.00
#
_symmetry.space_group_name_H-M   'P 1'
#
loop_
_entity.id
_entity.type
_entity.pdbx_description
1 polymer ?
#
loop_
_entity_poly.entity_id
_entity_poly.type
_entity_poly.pdbx_seq_one_letter_code
_entity_poly.pdbx_strand_id
1 'polypeptide(L)'
;MFNYISKVSLEIQKYNVQKYEPLLKRIIKAHAFSGMEIPGLQLGKKYSMDDVDNWIKDGTYAGFFDFHKTISFGKERSDYGKIKQQLDQVPVLGFNSGRYDINLIKSDIFAVIGTTKIKSVIKNPSYMCIATSDMKMLDISNYVPAGTSYDKYLSTYLGGCKCDDKIQCVCGLGKGLFPYEYIKDFEVLNETNIPPKSAFDSALRGTRITNADYERVKFVWKHYEMKSIKDLLIWYNNLDVVPFIKAIEAQRELFKRFDLDMFADGVSLPGLSEKVMYQTCFSELQHPVKAPATSFRFPAKRLTGYKHQDVDAKREFNMTLDHLDTLLKKQKYLCGLCWCQLTVDTASADRINNNLGHIDGNVLISCVQCNVARKNMSLGGFRFKKLLEFNSDKFVYSIDREEKDIYGNMKENIAGGPSIIFNRYAKRNETKIRGGKLVKKIIGYDANALYLWALGNHMPCGRLTTI
;
A
#
# COMPACT_ATOMS: atom_id res chain seq x y z
N MET A 1 -4.21 -28.53 5.87
CA MET A 1 -3.75 -27.20 5.39
C MET A 1 -4.01 -26.08 6.39
N PHE A 2 -5.26 -25.75 6.74
CA PHE A 2 -5.55 -24.60 7.62
C PHE A 2 -4.96 -24.70 9.03
N ASN A 3 -4.91 -25.89 9.65
CA ASN A 3 -4.21 -26.09 10.92
C ASN A 3 -2.71 -25.80 10.82
N TYR A 4 -2.09 -26.15 9.68
CA TYR A 4 -0.70 -25.82 9.40
C TYR A 4 -0.51 -24.31 9.22
N ILE A 5 -1.39 -23.66 8.43
CA ILE A 5 -1.40 -22.20 8.27
C ILE A 5 -1.53 -21.52 9.64
N SER A 6 -2.48 -21.94 10.47
CA SER A 6 -2.67 -21.37 11.82
C SER A 6 -1.42 -21.49 12.69
N LYS A 7 -0.76 -22.66 12.69
CA LYS A 7 0.48 -22.87 13.44
C LYS A 7 1.60 -21.97 12.93
N VAL A 8 1.82 -21.93 11.61
CA VAL A 8 2.87 -21.11 10.99
C VAL A 8 2.58 -19.62 11.20
N SER A 9 1.32 -19.20 11.09
CA SER A 9 0.91 -17.82 11.32
C SER A 9 1.29 -17.35 12.72
N LEU A 10 1.05 -18.17 13.75
CA LEU A 10 1.41 -17.83 15.12
C LEU A 10 2.92 -17.63 15.30
N GLU A 11 3.73 -18.48 14.68
CA GLU A 11 5.20 -18.36 14.75
C GLU A 11 5.70 -17.11 14.02
N ILE A 12 5.11 -16.78 12.86
CA ILE A 12 5.41 -15.53 12.14
C ILE A 12 4.99 -14.31 12.96
N GLN A 13 3.81 -14.33 13.59
CA GLN A 13 3.34 -13.25 14.46
C GLN A 13 4.30 -13.02 15.63
N LYS A 14 4.72 -14.09 16.32
CA LYS A 14 5.71 -13.99 17.40
C LYS A 14 7.01 -13.35 16.92
N TYR A 15 7.55 -13.84 15.80
CA TYR A 15 8.76 -13.30 15.20
C TYR A 15 8.61 -11.82 14.84
N ASN A 16 7.50 -11.43 14.21
CA ASN A 16 7.21 -10.06 13.82
C ASN A 16 7.13 -9.14 15.05
N VAL A 17 6.37 -9.52 16.07
CA VAL A 17 6.25 -8.72 17.30
C VAL A 17 7.60 -8.58 17.99
N GLN A 18 8.37 -9.66 18.12
CA GLN A 18 9.70 -9.61 18.73
C GLN A 18 10.65 -8.70 17.93
N LYS A 19 10.64 -8.81 16.60
CA LYS A 19 11.49 -7.99 15.71
C LYS A 19 11.15 -6.50 15.82
N TYR A 20 9.88 -6.15 15.94
CA TYR A 20 9.40 -4.75 15.97
C TYR A 20 9.09 -4.22 17.37
N GLU A 21 9.32 -5.01 18.42
CA GLU A 21 9.10 -4.62 19.82
C GLU A 21 9.77 -3.28 20.17
N PRO A 22 11.04 -3.00 19.80
CA PRO A 22 11.66 -1.70 20.10
C PRO A 22 10.91 -0.51 19.49
N LEU A 23 10.35 -0.67 18.29
CA LEU A 23 9.56 0.36 17.62
C LEU A 23 8.21 0.56 18.33
N LEU A 24 7.53 -0.54 18.67
CA LEU A 24 6.28 -0.52 19.41
C LEU A 24 6.45 0.18 20.76
N LYS A 25 7.53 -0.11 21.50
CA LYS A 25 7.87 0.56 22.77
C LYS A 25 8.09 2.07 22.59
N ARG A 26 8.77 2.49 21.52
CA ARG A 26 8.96 3.92 21.21
C ARG A 26 7.65 4.64 20.92
N ILE A 27 6.75 4.00 20.17
CA ILE A 27 5.42 4.56 19.86
C ILE A 27 4.61 4.72 21.14
N ILE A 28 4.60 3.70 22.01
CA ILE A 28 3.90 3.77 23.30
C ILE A 28 4.52 4.87 24.18
N LYS A 29 5.85 5.01 24.20
CA LYS A 29 6.50 6.10 24.95
C LYS A 29 6.11 7.49 24.45
N ALA A 30 5.98 7.66 23.14
CA ALA A 30 5.64 8.95 22.53
C ALA A 30 4.15 9.30 22.64
N HIS A 31 3.26 8.31 22.52
CA HIS A 31 1.82 8.54 22.34
C HIS A 31 0.95 7.91 23.43
N ALA A 32 1.53 7.19 24.38
CA ALA A 32 0.82 6.21 25.22
C ALA A 32 0.03 5.21 24.36
N PHE A 33 -0.83 4.40 24.96
CA PHE A 33 -1.78 3.56 24.22
C PHE A 33 -3.00 4.32 23.69
N SER A 34 -2.83 5.56 23.21
CA SER A 34 -3.98 6.35 22.73
C SER A 34 -4.70 5.64 21.57
N GLY A 35 -6.03 5.51 21.68
CA GLY A 35 -6.88 4.90 20.66
C GLY A 35 -6.88 3.37 20.63
N MET A 36 -6.21 2.69 21.57
CA MET A 36 -6.22 1.22 21.69
C MET A 36 -7.16 0.76 22.80
N GLU A 37 -7.81 -0.37 22.60
CA GLU A 37 -8.66 -1.01 23.60
C GLU A 37 -7.91 -2.21 24.19
N ILE A 38 -7.58 -2.14 25.49
CA ILE A 38 -6.95 -3.24 26.23
C ILE A 38 -8.04 -3.91 27.07
N PRO A 39 -8.42 -5.17 26.78
CA PRO A 39 -9.47 -5.87 27.50
C PRO A 39 -9.19 -5.90 29.01
N GLY A 40 -10.22 -5.60 29.82
CA GLY A 40 -10.11 -5.59 31.28
C GLY A 40 -9.52 -4.32 31.90
N LEU A 41 -9.10 -3.33 31.10
CA LEU A 41 -8.58 -2.05 31.56
C LEU A 41 -9.57 -0.90 31.36
N GLN A 42 -9.46 0.14 32.19
CA GLN A 42 -10.35 1.31 32.12
C GLN A 42 -10.24 2.02 30.77
N LEU A 43 -11.38 2.17 30.09
CA LEU A 43 -11.49 2.93 28.85
C LEU A 43 -11.08 4.39 29.08
N GLY A 44 -10.25 4.95 28.19
CA GLY A 44 -9.82 6.35 28.24
C GLY A 44 -8.64 6.65 29.18
N LYS A 45 -8.20 5.68 30.00
CA LYS A 45 -6.94 5.80 30.76
C LYS A 45 -5.76 5.59 29.82
N LYS A 46 -4.76 6.47 29.89
CA LYS A 46 -3.50 6.31 29.18
C LYS A 46 -2.58 5.42 30.00
N TYR A 47 -2.15 4.31 29.42
CA TYR A 47 -1.15 3.42 30.00
C TYR A 47 0.21 3.67 29.35
N SER A 48 1.28 3.53 30.14
CA SER A 48 2.67 3.69 29.71
C SER A 48 3.33 2.33 29.46
N MET A 49 4.59 2.34 29.03
CA MET A 49 5.39 1.11 28.98
C MET A 49 5.70 0.55 30.37
N ASP A 50 5.80 1.41 31.39
CA ASP A 50 6.08 0.97 32.76
C ASP A 50 4.91 0.14 33.31
N ASP A 51 3.67 0.49 32.93
CA ASP A 51 2.49 -0.30 33.27
C ASP A 51 2.58 -1.71 32.67
N VAL A 52 2.96 -1.81 31.39
CA VAL A 52 3.11 -3.10 30.68
C VAL A 52 4.22 -3.94 31.29
N ASP A 53 5.37 -3.33 31.58
CA ASP A 53 6.50 -4.03 32.19
C ASP A 53 6.13 -4.53 33.60
N ASN A 54 5.30 -3.79 34.34
CA ASN A 54 4.76 -4.24 35.63
C ASN A 54 3.79 -5.41 35.47
N TRP A 55 2.88 -5.38 34.50
CA TRP A 55 1.97 -6.50 34.20
C TRP A 55 2.69 -7.77 33.71
N ILE A 56 3.87 -7.62 33.12
CA ILE A 56 4.69 -8.77 32.75
C ILE A 56 5.41 -9.31 34.00
N LYS A 57 5.92 -8.42 34.86
CA LYS A 57 6.61 -8.79 36.10
C LYS A 57 5.69 -9.45 37.14
N ASP A 58 4.45 -8.99 37.25
CA ASP A 58 3.46 -9.52 38.20
C ASP A 58 2.79 -10.82 37.70
N GLY A 59 3.08 -11.23 36.46
CA GLY A 59 2.57 -12.46 35.85
C GLY A 59 1.21 -12.31 35.17
N THR A 60 0.64 -11.10 35.06
CA THR A 60 -0.60 -10.86 34.30
C THR A 60 -0.45 -11.26 32.82
N TYR A 61 0.73 -11.01 32.23
CA TYR A 61 1.08 -11.49 30.89
C TYR A 61 2.43 -12.22 30.92
N ALA A 62 2.51 -13.37 30.24
CA ALA A 62 3.75 -14.15 30.17
C ALA A 62 4.89 -13.44 29.40
N GLY A 63 4.55 -12.45 28.57
CA GLY A 63 5.51 -11.58 27.89
C GLY A 63 4.84 -10.53 27.02
N PHE A 64 5.67 -9.73 26.34
CA PHE A 64 5.17 -8.63 25.49
C PHE A 64 4.30 -9.12 24.32
N PHE A 65 4.60 -10.29 23.76
CA PHE A 65 3.77 -10.90 22.71
C PHE A 65 2.37 -11.24 23.21
N ASP A 66 2.25 -11.86 24.39
CA ASP A 66 0.94 -12.22 24.95
C ASP A 66 0.12 -10.98 25.27
N PHE A 67 0.76 -9.95 25.83
CA PHE A 67 0.14 -8.63 25.99
C PHE A 67 -0.32 -8.07 24.64
N HIS A 68 0.57 -8.00 23.64
CA HIS A 68 0.27 -7.46 22.30
C HIS A 68 -0.93 -8.14 21.65
N LYS A 69 -1.09 -9.45 21.83
CA LYS A 69 -2.19 -10.24 21.28
C LYS A 69 -3.55 -9.86 21.88
N THR A 70 -3.58 -9.41 23.13
CA THR A 70 -4.83 -8.99 23.79
C THR A 70 -5.33 -7.63 23.33
N ILE A 71 -4.46 -6.78 22.79
CA ILE A 71 -4.84 -5.44 22.34
C ILE A 71 -5.84 -5.55 21.19
N SER A 72 -6.91 -4.77 21.28
CA SER A 72 -7.93 -4.65 20.25
C SER A 72 -7.91 -3.26 19.61
N PHE A 73 -8.39 -3.20 18.37
CA PHE A 73 -8.44 -1.94 17.61
C PHE A 73 -9.59 -1.09 18.15
N GLY A 74 -9.27 0.05 18.75
CA GLY A 74 -10.28 1.04 19.12
C GLY A 74 -10.83 1.79 17.91
N LYS A 75 -11.82 2.66 18.14
CA LYS A 75 -12.45 3.48 17.09
C LYS A 75 -11.50 4.54 16.52
N GLU A 76 -10.48 4.94 17.26
CA GLU A 76 -9.51 5.95 16.83
C GLU A 76 -8.33 5.30 16.11
N ARG A 77 -7.91 5.88 14.98
CA ARG A 77 -6.68 5.48 14.31
C ARG A 77 -5.48 5.84 15.18
N SER A 78 -4.65 4.85 15.50
CA SER A 78 -3.35 5.05 16.14
C SER A 78 -2.24 4.43 15.30
N ASP A 79 -1.02 4.93 15.45
CA ASP A 79 0.15 4.37 14.75
C ASP A 79 0.47 2.96 15.26
N TYR A 80 0.23 2.69 16.55
CA TYR A 80 0.31 1.33 17.09
C TYR A 80 -0.69 0.40 16.40
N GLY A 81 -1.95 0.84 16.22
CA GLY A 81 -2.98 0.05 15.56
C GLY A 81 -2.61 -0.27 14.11
N LYS A 82 -2.09 0.69 13.36
CA LYS A 82 -1.62 0.44 11.98
C LYS A 82 -0.52 -0.62 11.93
N ILE A 83 0.48 -0.52 12.79
CA ILE A 83 1.59 -1.49 12.82
C ILE A 83 1.09 -2.85 13.31
N LYS A 84 0.28 -2.88 14.37
CA LYS A 84 -0.31 -4.12 14.89
C LYS A 84 -1.03 -4.90 13.79
N GLN A 85 -1.84 -4.22 12.98
CA GLN A 85 -2.53 -4.87 11.85
C GLN A 85 -1.55 -5.57 10.91
N GLN A 86 -0.39 -4.98 10.65
CA GLN A 86 0.64 -5.54 9.77
C GLN A 86 1.43 -6.69 10.43
N LEU A 87 1.69 -6.60 11.74
CA LEU A 87 2.42 -7.64 12.47
C LEU A 87 1.56 -8.89 12.70
N ASP A 88 0.27 -8.69 12.96
CA ASP A 88 -0.70 -9.77 13.21
C ASP A 88 -1.08 -10.51 11.92
N GLN A 89 -1.19 -9.81 10.79
CA GLN A 89 -1.67 -10.43 9.55
C GLN A 89 -0.53 -11.08 8.75
N VAL A 90 -0.63 -12.39 8.55
CA VAL A 90 0.28 -13.14 7.67
C VAL A 90 -0.23 -13.14 6.22
N PRO A 91 0.55 -12.66 5.24
CA PRO A 91 0.13 -12.70 3.85
C PRO A 91 0.16 -14.14 3.31
N VAL A 92 -0.94 -14.56 2.68
CA VAL A 92 -1.03 -15.81 1.92
C VAL A 92 -1.14 -15.43 0.45
N LEU A 93 -0.10 -15.75 -0.31
CA LEU A 93 0.06 -15.26 -1.68
C LEU A 93 -0.30 -16.36 -2.67
N GLY A 94 -1.15 -16.02 -3.64
CA GLY A 94 -1.45 -16.87 -4.79
C GLY A 94 -1.30 -16.09 -6.09
N PHE A 95 -1.24 -16.80 -7.22
CA PHE A 95 -1.23 -16.18 -8.54
C PHE A 95 -2.49 -16.57 -9.30
N ASN A 96 -3.34 -15.59 -9.61
CA ASN A 96 -4.64 -15.77 -10.24
C ASN A 96 -5.64 -16.59 -9.41
N SER A 97 -5.37 -16.74 -8.11
CA SER A 97 -6.19 -17.53 -7.20
C SER A 97 -7.61 -16.97 -7.03
N GLY A 98 -7.80 -15.65 -7.17
CA GLY A 98 -9.12 -15.02 -7.09
C GLY A 98 -10.09 -15.47 -8.19
N ARG A 99 -9.57 -15.96 -9.32
CA ARG A 99 -10.36 -16.52 -10.43
C ARG A 99 -10.46 -18.03 -10.36
N TYR A 100 -9.43 -18.72 -9.89
CA TYR A 100 -9.35 -20.18 -9.87
C TYR A 100 -9.44 -20.73 -8.45
N ASP A 101 -8.31 -20.84 -7.75
CA ASP A 101 -8.20 -21.60 -6.48
C ASP A 101 -9.25 -21.18 -5.45
N ILE A 102 -9.41 -19.88 -5.19
CA ILE A 102 -10.36 -19.37 -4.21
C ILE A 102 -11.79 -19.76 -4.60
N ASN A 103 -12.15 -19.78 -5.87
CA ASN A 103 -13.49 -20.19 -6.27
C ASN A 103 -13.76 -21.68 -6.01
N LEU A 104 -12.73 -22.52 -6.07
CA LEU A 104 -12.82 -23.95 -5.76
C LEU A 104 -12.91 -24.20 -4.26
N ILE A 105 -12.10 -23.50 -3.45
CA ILE A 105 -11.98 -23.80 -2.02
C ILE A 105 -12.68 -22.80 -1.09
N LYS A 106 -13.35 -21.74 -1.59
CA LYS A 106 -13.95 -20.69 -0.72
C LYS A 106 -14.99 -21.21 0.27
N SER A 107 -15.80 -22.21 -0.09
CA SER A 107 -16.79 -22.78 0.83
C SER A 107 -16.11 -23.37 2.05
N ASP A 108 -15.07 -24.19 1.81
CA ASP A 108 -14.32 -24.85 2.86
C ASP A 108 -13.43 -23.87 3.62
N ILE A 109 -12.81 -22.91 2.91
CA ILE A 109 -12.09 -21.79 3.54
C ILE A 109 -13.03 -21.08 4.52
N PHE A 110 -14.21 -20.65 4.08
CA PHE A 110 -15.15 -19.89 4.91
C PHE A 110 -15.72 -20.71 6.06
N ALA A 111 -15.95 -22.00 5.85
CA ALA A 111 -16.34 -22.91 6.93
C ALA A 111 -15.24 -23.03 8.00
N VAL A 112 -13.97 -23.16 7.59
CA VAL A 112 -12.86 -23.35 8.51
C VAL A 112 -12.47 -22.05 9.23
N ILE A 113 -12.43 -20.92 8.53
CA ILE A 113 -12.09 -19.63 9.17
C ILE A 113 -13.27 -19.06 9.98
N GLY A 114 -14.51 -19.42 9.62
CA GLY A 114 -15.72 -18.84 10.18
C GLY A 114 -15.98 -17.44 9.62
N THR A 115 -17.22 -17.17 9.21
CA THR A 115 -17.62 -15.88 8.64
C THR A 115 -17.48 -14.71 9.61
N THR A 116 -17.51 -14.97 10.92
CA THR A 116 -17.32 -13.97 11.99
C THR A 116 -15.87 -13.49 12.13
N LYS A 117 -14.88 -14.24 11.62
CA LYS A 117 -13.45 -13.85 11.67
C LYS A 117 -13.02 -13.03 10.45
N ILE A 118 -13.90 -12.84 9.48
CA ILE A 118 -13.62 -12.06 8.27
C ILE A 118 -13.69 -10.58 8.62
N LYS A 119 -12.57 -9.86 8.48
CA LYS A 119 -12.51 -8.40 8.69
C LYS A 119 -12.92 -7.64 7.44
N SER A 120 -12.43 -8.08 6.29
CA SER A 120 -12.75 -7.43 5.02
C SER A 120 -12.60 -8.39 3.84
N VAL A 121 -13.41 -8.12 2.80
CA VAL A 121 -13.35 -8.79 1.51
C VAL A 121 -13.39 -7.70 0.45
N ILE A 122 -12.38 -7.69 -0.42
CA ILE A 122 -12.34 -6.80 -1.59
C ILE A 122 -12.49 -7.68 -2.82
N LYS A 123 -13.54 -7.44 -3.61
CA LYS A 123 -13.89 -8.25 -4.79
C LYS A 123 -14.16 -7.35 -5.99
N ASN A 124 -13.59 -7.70 -7.15
CA ASN A 124 -13.93 -7.09 -8.44
C ASN A 124 -13.45 -7.97 -9.62
N PRO A 125 -14.33 -8.39 -10.55
CA PRO A 125 -15.29 -9.50 -10.40
C PRO A 125 -14.77 -10.77 -9.69
N SER A 126 -13.45 -10.91 -9.52
CA SER A 126 -12.76 -11.94 -8.71
C SER A 126 -12.38 -11.43 -7.32
N TYR A 127 -12.05 -12.32 -6.39
CA TYR A 127 -11.54 -11.91 -5.07
C TYR A 127 -10.15 -11.30 -5.22
N MET A 128 -9.99 -10.03 -4.84
CA MET A 128 -8.68 -9.36 -4.81
C MET A 128 -7.97 -9.64 -3.50
N CYS A 129 -8.73 -9.61 -2.40
CA CYS A 129 -8.22 -9.81 -1.05
C CYS A 129 -9.30 -10.39 -0.14
N ILE A 130 -8.92 -11.36 0.70
CA ILE A 130 -9.72 -11.84 1.85
C ILE A 130 -8.86 -11.66 3.09
N ALA A 131 -9.32 -10.87 4.07
CA ALA A 131 -8.55 -10.56 5.27
C ALA A 131 -9.29 -10.96 6.55
N THR A 132 -8.56 -11.55 7.48
CA THR A 132 -8.99 -11.86 8.86
C THR A 132 -8.12 -11.08 9.87
N SER A 133 -8.23 -11.37 11.17
CA SER A 133 -7.25 -10.89 12.16
C SER A 133 -5.83 -11.37 11.87
N ASP A 134 -5.70 -12.61 11.41
CA ASP A 134 -4.43 -13.35 11.45
C ASP A 134 -3.81 -13.57 10.07
N MET A 135 -4.60 -13.41 9.00
CA MET A 135 -4.11 -13.62 7.64
C MET A 135 -4.71 -12.64 6.64
N LYS A 136 -3.99 -12.45 5.53
CA LYS A 136 -4.42 -11.67 4.37
C LYS A 136 -4.13 -12.46 3.11
N MET A 137 -5.15 -13.05 2.51
CA MET A 137 -5.02 -13.74 1.22
C MET A 137 -4.97 -12.70 0.10
N LEU A 138 -3.89 -12.70 -0.67
CA LEU A 138 -3.61 -11.76 -1.74
C LEU A 138 -3.34 -12.51 -3.04
N ASP A 139 -3.84 -11.96 -4.13
CA ASP A 139 -3.61 -12.48 -5.46
C ASP A 139 -2.65 -11.56 -6.23
N ILE A 140 -1.45 -12.08 -6.52
CA ILE A 140 -0.34 -11.40 -7.20
C ILE A 140 -0.72 -10.95 -8.61
N SER A 141 -1.71 -11.59 -9.25
CA SER A 141 -2.21 -11.15 -10.56
C SER A 141 -2.81 -9.73 -10.53
N ASN A 142 -3.24 -9.24 -9.35
CA ASN A 142 -3.72 -7.87 -9.18
C ASN A 142 -2.58 -6.83 -9.12
N TYR A 143 -1.34 -7.29 -9.00
CA TYR A 143 -0.15 -6.45 -8.90
C TYR A 143 0.63 -6.37 -10.21
N VAL A 144 0.06 -6.90 -11.29
CA VAL A 144 0.66 -6.93 -12.63
C VAL A 144 -0.39 -6.53 -13.67
N PRO A 145 0.01 -6.20 -14.91
CA PRO A 145 -0.93 -5.90 -15.97
C PRO A 145 -1.95 -7.04 -16.17
N ALA A 146 -3.20 -6.67 -16.48
CA ALA A 146 -4.25 -7.65 -16.73
C ALA A 146 -3.86 -8.62 -17.85
N GLY A 147 -4.17 -9.91 -17.66
CA GLY A 147 -3.83 -10.96 -18.63
C GLY A 147 -2.39 -11.49 -18.55
N THR A 148 -1.57 -10.98 -17.63
CA THR A 148 -0.22 -11.53 -17.38
C THR A 148 -0.34 -12.99 -16.91
N SER A 149 0.24 -13.91 -17.68
CA SER A 149 0.35 -15.33 -17.28
C SER A 149 1.41 -15.51 -16.21
N TYR A 150 1.34 -16.64 -15.49
CA TYR A 150 2.34 -16.98 -14.48
C TYR A 150 3.75 -17.12 -15.07
N ASP A 151 3.90 -17.79 -16.22
CA ASP A 151 5.16 -17.87 -16.94
C ASP A 151 5.70 -16.49 -17.37
N LYS A 152 4.82 -15.60 -17.82
CA LYS A 152 5.21 -14.22 -18.16
C LYS A 152 5.68 -13.45 -16.93
N TYR A 153 5.00 -13.62 -15.80
CA TYR A 153 5.42 -13.05 -14.53
C TYR A 153 6.81 -13.52 -14.12
N LEU A 154 7.05 -14.83 -14.09
CA LEU A 154 8.36 -15.39 -13.75
C LEU A 154 9.45 -14.92 -14.71
N SER A 155 9.21 -14.96 -16.03
CA SER A 155 10.20 -14.52 -17.02
C SER A 155 10.53 -13.03 -16.92
N THR A 156 9.56 -12.18 -16.59
CA THR A 156 9.79 -10.74 -16.36
C THR A 156 10.74 -10.49 -15.20
N TYR A 157 10.59 -11.21 -14.08
CA TYR A 157 11.40 -10.95 -12.87
C TYR A 157 12.66 -11.82 -12.77
N LEU A 158 12.69 -12.99 -13.41
CA LEU A 158 13.77 -13.99 -13.27
C LEU A 158 14.49 -14.32 -14.58
N GLY A 159 14.02 -13.85 -15.74
CA GLY A 159 14.70 -14.00 -17.02
C GLY A 159 14.56 -15.38 -17.71
N GLY A 160 13.59 -16.20 -17.28
CA GLY A 160 13.22 -17.48 -17.92
C GLY A 160 14.29 -18.58 -17.84
N CYS A 161 13.96 -19.79 -18.31
CA CYS A 161 14.90 -20.91 -18.33
C CYS A 161 15.92 -20.79 -19.48
N LYS A 162 17.20 -20.60 -19.13
CA LYS A 162 18.31 -20.47 -20.08
C LYS A 162 19.11 -21.75 -20.35
N CYS A 163 18.69 -22.90 -19.81
CA CYS A 163 19.40 -24.17 -20.04
C CYS A 163 19.22 -24.65 -21.49
N ASP A 164 20.30 -25.04 -22.17
CA ASP A 164 20.22 -25.62 -23.52
C ASP A 164 19.63 -27.02 -23.48
N ASP A 165 20.12 -27.87 -22.55
CA ASP A 165 19.53 -29.18 -22.28
C ASP A 165 18.30 -29.04 -21.36
N LYS A 166 17.11 -29.18 -21.95
CA LYS A 166 15.83 -29.14 -21.22
C LYS A 166 15.55 -30.43 -20.45
N ILE A 167 16.15 -31.57 -20.83
CA ILE A 167 15.95 -32.85 -20.14
C ILE A 167 16.64 -32.79 -18.78
N GLN A 168 17.93 -32.42 -18.76
CA GLN A 168 18.73 -32.37 -17.54
C GLN A 168 18.65 -31.04 -16.78
N CYS A 169 17.73 -30.15 -17.18
CA CYS A 169 17.57 -28.83 -16.57
C CYS A 169 17.10 -28.92 -15.10
N VAL A 170 17.93 -28.36 -14.20
CA VAL A 170 17.68 -28.25 -12.75
C VAL A 170 17.61 -26.81 -12.24
N CYS A 171 17.54 -25.82 -13.12
CA CYS A 171 17.58 -24.41 -12.73
C CYS A 171 16.31 -23.91 -11.99
N GLY A 172 15.30 -24.77 -11.82
CA GLY A 172 14.03 -24.43 -11.17
C GLY A 172 13.04 -23.65 -12.04
N LEU A 173 13.44 -23.20 -13.22
CA LEU A 173 12.57 -22.52 -14.20
C LEU A 173 12.18 -23.43 -15.39
N GLY A 174 12.61 -24.69 -15.35
CA GLY A 174 12.27 -25.69 -16.37
C GLY A 174 10.88 -26.28 -16.16
N LYS A 175 10.30 -26.87 -17.21
CA LYS A 175 8.98 -27.50 -17.18
C LYS A 175 8.92 -28.62 -16.13
N GLY A 176 7.93 -28.58 -15.24
CA GLY A 176 7.55 -29.70 -14.39
C GLY A 176 6.58 -30.63 -15.10
N LEU A 177 6.60 -31.92 -14.77
CA LEU A 177 5.68 -32.93 -15.31
C LEU A 177 5.15 -33.75 -14.13
N PHE A 178 3.83 -33.88 -14.05
CA PHE A 178 3.15 -34.61 -12.99
C PHE A 178 1.97 -35.40 -13.55
N PRO A 179 1.72 -36.64 -13.11
CA PRO A 179 0.70 -37.50 -13.68
C PRO A 179 -0.67 -37.26 -13.02
N TYR A 180 -1.32 -36.13 -13.36
CA TYR A 180 -2.55 -35.68 -12.68
C TYR A 180 -3.67 -36.71 -12.64
N GLU A 181 -3.97 -37.34 -13.78
CA GLU A 181 -5.10 -38.27 -13.93
C GLU A 181 -4.80 -39.66 -13.34
N TYR A 182 -3.53 -39.92 -12.99
CA TYR A 182 -3.12 -41.14 -12.29
C TYR A 182 -3.38 -41.07 -10.78
N ILE A 183 -3.38 -39.86 -10.21
CA ILE A 183 -3.64 -39.67 -8.76
C ILE A 183 -5.14 -39.75 -8.50
N LYS A 184 -5.64 -40.94 -8.19
CA LYS A 184 -7.07 -41.20 -7.90
C LYS A 184 -7.41 -41.20 -6.41
N ASP A 185 -6.40 -41.42 -5.56
CA ASP A 185 -6.49 -41.38 -4.11
C ASP A 185 -5.12 -41.03 -3.52
N PHE A 186 -5.08 -40.84 -2.19
CA PHE A 186 -3.85 -40.43 -1.50
C PHE A 186 -2.80 -41.54 -1.39
N GLU A 187 -3.20 -42.82 -1.45
CA GLU A 187 -2.27 -43.95 -1.31
C GLU A 187 -1.36 -44.10 -2.51
N VAL A 188 -1.83 -43.70 -3.71
CA VAL A 188 -1.00 -43.61 -4.92
C VAL A 188 0.28 -42.78 -4.68
N LEU A 189 0.23 -41.75 -3.83
CA LEU A 189 1.42 -40.94 -3.52
C LEU A 189 2.53 -41.73 -2.82
N ASN A 190 2.20 -42.85 -2.18
CA ASN A 190 3.15 -43.71 -1.48
C ASN A 190 3.85 -44.71 -2.43
N GLU A 191 3.42 -44.83 -3.69
CA GLU A 191 4.06 -45.72 -4.67
C GLU A 191 5.52 -45.32 -4.90
N THR A 192 6.41 -46.31 -4.95
CA THR A 192 7.87 -46.10 -4.97
C THR A 192 8.51 -46.18 -6.35
N ASN A 193 7.71 -46.43 -7.39
CA ASN A 193 8.18 -46.54 -8.77
C ASN A 193 7.78 -45.31 -9.58
N ILE A 194 8.57 -44.99 -10.61
CA ILE A 194 8.20 -43.97 -11.59
C ILE A 194 6.91 -44.42 -12.28
N PRO A 195 5.85 -43.58 -12.32
CA PRO A 195 4.61 -43.93 -13.01
C PRO A 195 4.85 -44.25 -14.48
N PRO A 196 4.10 -45.19 -15.07
CA PRO A 196 4.27 -45.55 -16.47
C PRO A 196 4.07 -44.33 -17.37
N LYS A 197 4.72 -44.30 -18.53
CA LYS A 197 4.66 -43.15 -19.45
C LYS A 197 3.23 -42.68 -19.75
N SER A 198 2.30 -43.60 -19.96
CA SER A 198 0.89 -43.30 -20.23
C SER A 198 0.15 -42.60 -19.07
N ALA A 199 0.67 -42.68 -17.85
CA ALA A 199 0.10 -41.99 -16.68
C ALA A 199 0.22 -40.45 -16.77
N PHE A 200 1.07 -39.95 -17.65
CA PHE A 200 1.27 -38.52 -17.87
C PHE A 200 0.48 -37.96 -19.07
N ASP A 201 -0.31 -38.81 -19.74
CA ASP A 201 -1.21 -38.35 -20.79
C ASP A 201 -2.34 -37.51 -20.17
N SER A 202 -2.87 -36.54 -20.93
CA SER A 202 -3.98 -35.69 -20.48
C SER A 202 -5.20 -35.92 -21.36
N ALA A 203 -6.24 -36.54 -20.81
CA ALA A 203 -7.54 -36.65 -21.46
C ALA A 203 -8.18 -35.27 -21.65
N LEU A 204 -8.03 -34.37 -20.67
CA LEU A 204 -8.55 -32.99 -20.75
C LEU A 204 -8.04 -32.22 -21.98
N ARG A 205 -6.75 -32.39 -22.30
CA ARG A 205 -6.12 -31.73 -23.46
C ARG A 205 -6.05 -32.61 -24.70
N GLY A 206 -6.38 -33.90 -24.59
CA GLY A 206 -6.18 -34.89 -25.65
C GLY A 206 -4.71 -35.07 -26.06
N THR A 207 -3.77 -34.86 -25.14
CA THR A 207 -2.32 -34.86 -25.43
C THR A 207 -1.62 -36.03 -24.79
N ARG A 208 -0.63 -36.60 -25.48
CA ARG A 208 0.27 -37.63 -24.94
C ARG A 208 1.63 -37.04 -24.57
N ILE A 209 2.28 -37.60 -23.55
CA ILE A 209 3.63 -37.19 -23.19
C ILE A 209 4.65 -37.61 -24.27
N THR A 210 5.61 -36.75 -24.56
CA THR A 210 6.69 -37.05 -25.50
C THR A 210 7.74 -37.98 -24.87
N ASN A 211 8.58 -38.63 -25.70
CA ASN A 211 9.70 -39.42 -25.18
C ASN A 211 10.68 -38.54 -24.38
N ALA A 212 11.01 -37.35 -24.89
CA ALA A 212 11.93 -36.43 -24.23
C ALA A 212 11.40 -35.94 -22.87
N ASP A 213 10.11 -35.63 -22.78
CA ASP A 213 9.48 -35.24 -21.51
C ASP A 213 9.49 -36.40 -20.50
N TYR A 214 9.28 -37.65 -20.94
CA TYR A 214 9.36 -38.81 -20.04
C TYR A 214 10.80 -39.11 -19.60
N GLU A 215 11.80 -38.92 -20.47
CA GLU A 215 13.22 -39.01 -20.06
C GLU A 215 13.58 -37.94 -19.03
N ARG A 216 12.99 -36.74 -19.13
CA ARG A 216 13.12 -35.71 -18.09
C ARG A 216 12.57 -36.18 -16.75
N VAL A 217 11.41 -36.83 -16.71
CA VAL A 217 10.84 -37.40 -15.47
C VAL A 217 11.80 -38.42 -14.85
N LYS A 218 12.36 -39.34 -15.65
CA LYS A 218 13.34 -40.33 -15.16
C LYS A 218 14.61 -39.66 -14.63
N PHE A 219 15.11 -38.65 -15.34
CA PHE A 219 16.28 -37.89 -14.92
C PHE A 219 16.04 -37.22 -13.57
N VAL A 220 14.95 -36.47 -13.39
CA VAL A 220 14.68 -35.76 -12.13
C VAL A 220 14.42 -36.72 -10.97
N TRP A 221 13.72 -37.84 -11.23
CA TRP A 221 13.51 -38.88 -10.23
C TRP A 221 14.84 -39.40 -9.68
N LYS A 222 15.78 -39.70 -10.58
CA LYS A 222 17.13 -40.16 -10.21
C LYS A 222 17.97 -39.05 -9.57
N HIS A 223 17.97 -37.86 -10.17
CA HIS A 223 18.81 -36.73 -9.75
C HIS A 223 18.46 -36.23 -8.35
N TYR A 224 17.17 -36.18 -8.01
CA TYR A 224 16.69 -35.78 -6.69
C TYR A 224 16.47 -36.96 -5.74
N GLU A 225 16.92 -38.17 -6.12
CA GLU A 225 16.83 -39.38 -5.29
C GLU A 225 15.42 -39.66 -4.75
N MET A 226 14.41 -39.47 -5.58
CA MET A 226 13.00 -39.62 -5.21
C MET A 226 12.69 -41.06 -4.83
N LYS A 227 11.99 -41.24 -3.71
CA LYS A 227 11.61 -42.55 -3.17
C LYS A 227 10.15 -42.89 -3.44
N SER A 228 9.34 -41.88 -3.75
CA SER A 228 7.90 -42.02 -3.93
C SER A 228 7.32 -40.99 -4.89
N ILE A 229 6.11 -41.24 -5.39
CA ILE A 229 5.34 -40.26 -6.18
C ILE A 229 5.11 -38.96 -5.37
N LYS A 230 5.02 -39.05 -4.04
CA LYS A 230 4.96 -37.88 -3.15
C LYS A 230 6.18 -36.98 -3.30
N ASP A 231 7.39 -37.54 -3.45
CA ASP A 231 8.60 -36.73 -3.65
C ASP A 231 8.56 -36.00 -5.00
N LEU A 232 8.04 -36.68 -6.04
CA LEU A 232 7.79 -36.06 -7.33
C LEU A 232 6.75 -34.93 -7.25
N LEU A 233 5.69 -35.10 -6.46
CA LEU A 233 4.69 -34.05 -6.21
C LEU A 233 5.31 -32.85 -5.48
N ILE A 234 6.12 -33.09 -4.45
CA ILE A 234 6.82 -32.02 -3.71
C ILE A 234 7.74 -31.24 -4.64
N TRP A 235 8.55 -31.95 -5.45
CA TRP A 235 9.41 -31.33 -6.44
C TRP A 235 8.61 -30.52 -7.46
N TYR A 236 7.54 -31.11 -8.01
CA TYR A 236 6.67 -30.46 -8.97
C TYR A 236 6.10 -29.15 -8.42
N ASN A 237 5.54 -29.17 -7.21
CA ASN A 237 5.01 -27.97 -6.56
C ASN A 237 6.10 -26.93 -6.26
N ASN A 238 7.30 -27.38 -5.88
CA ASN A 238 8.43 -26.47 -5.61
C ASN A 238 8.95 -25.76 -6.88
N LEU A 239 8.76 -26.34 -8.07
CA LEU A 239 9.05 -25.65 -9.34
C LEU A 239 8.17 -24.41 -9.55
N ASP A 240 6.96 -24.39 -8.99
CA ASP A 240 6.13 -23.19 -8.99
C ASP A 240 6.48 -22.32 -7.78
N VAL A 241 6.47 -22.86 -6.56
CA VAL A 241 6.58 -22.05 -5.33
C VAL A 241 7.94 -21.33 -5.19
N VAL A 242 9.06 -21.99 -5.50
CA VAL A 242 10.39 -21.40 -5.27
C VAL A 242 10.65 -20.21 -6.21
N PRO A 243 10.44 -20.32 -7.54
CA PRO A 243 10.50 -19.16 -8.42
C PRO A 243 9.46 -18.10 -8.08
N PHE A 244 8.26 -18.48 -7.65
CA PHE A 244 7.23 -17.52 -7.28
C PHE A 244 7.70 -16.58 -6.16
N ILE A 245 8.29 -17.14 -5.09
CA ILE A 245 8.82 -16.35 -3.98
C ILE A 245 9.93 -15.41 -4.46
N LYS A 246 10.86 -15.91 -5.28
CA LYS A 246 11.96 -15.07 -5.84
C LYS A 246 11.42 -13.93 -6.71
N ALA A 247 10.40 -14.20 -7.53
CA ALA A 247 9.77 -13.18 -8.37
C ALA A 247 9.03 -12.12 -7.52
N ILE A 248 8.35 -12.55 -6.45
CA ILE A 248 7.73 -11.64 -5.48
C ILE A 248 8.78 -10.75 -4.82
N GLU A 249 9.90 -11.31 -4.35
CA GLU A 249 10.98 -10.54 -3.74
C GLU A 249 11.53 -9.49 -4.72
N ALA A 250 11.81 -9.88 -5.96
CA ALA A 250 12.25 -8.95 -7.01
C ALA A 250 11.22 -7.86 -7.31
N GLN A 251 9.93 -8.20 -7.35
CA GLN A 251 8.84 -7.23 -7.54
C GLN A 251 8.74 -6.26 -6.36
N ARG A 252 8.93 -6.71 -5.12
CA ARG A 252 8.91 -5.85 -3.93
C ARG A 252 10.02 -4.81 -3.94
N GLU A 253 11.20 -5.14 -4.47
CA GLU A 253 12.30 -4.17 -4.61
C GLU A 253 11.95 -2.95 -5.47
N LEU A 254 10.98 -3.07 -6.39
CA LEU A 254 10.48 -1.92 -7.14
C LEU A 254 9.76 -0.92 -6.23
N PHE A 255 8.86 -1.39 -5.37
CA PHE A 255 8.04 -0.54 -4.51
C PHE A 255 8.79 0.00 -3.30
N LYS A 256 9.81 -0.73 -2.82
CA LYS A 256 10.70 -0.23 -1.76
C LYS A 256 11.39 1.08 -2.14
N ARG A 257 11.62 1.36 -3.42
CA ARG A 257 12.19 2.63 -3.89
C ARG A 257 11.29 3.84 -3.64
N PHE A 258 10.01 3.60 -3.36
CA PHE A 258 9.01 4.61 -3.01
C PHE A 258 8.63 4.53 -1.52
N ASP A 259 9.43 3.84 -0.69
CA ASP A 259 9.12 3.60 0.73
C ASP A 259 7.76 2.92 0.95
N LEU A 260 7.34 2.07 -0.01
CA LEU A 260 6.10 1.31 0.08
C LEU A 260 6.37 -0.18 0.31
N ASP A 261 5.62 -0.79 1.22
CA ASP A 261 5.47 -2.25 1.26
C ASP A 261 4.32 -2.67 0.35
N MET A 262 4.66 -3.43 -0.69
CA MET A 262 3.74 -3.89 -1.71
C MET A 262 2.43 -4.52 -1.17
N PHE A 263 2.47 -5.24 -0.04
CA PHE A 263 1.32 -6.01 0.46
C PHE A 263 0.58 -5.32 1.60
N ALA A 264 1.29 -4.51 2.38
CA ALA A 264 0.69 -3.70 3.43
C ALA A 264 0.04 -2.44 2.86
N ASP A 265 0.70 -1.78 1.91
CA ASP A 265 0.28 -0.49 1.40
C ASP A 265 -0.77 -0.56 0.29
N GLY A 266 -0.85 -1.66 -0.44
CA GLY A 266 -1.83 -1.83 -1.52
C GLY A 266 -2.31 -3.28 -1.63
N VAL A 267 -3.54 -3.45 -2.11
CA VAL A 267 -4.10 -4.77 -2.49
C VAL A 267 -4.05 -5.00 -4.02
N SER A 268 -3.47 -4.06 -4.76
CA SER A 268 -3.34 -4.09 -6.21
C SER A 268 -2.27 -3.11 -6.69
N LEU A 269 -1.81 -3.28 -7.93
CA LEU A 269 -0.90 -2.35 -8.59
C LEU A 269 -1.47 -0.93 -8.68
N PRO A 270 -2.73 -0.70 -9.12
CA PRO A 270 -3.31 0.63 -9.10
C PRO A 270 -3.30 1.31 -7.72
N GLY A 271 -3.58 0.56 -6.64
CA GLY A 271 -3.55 1.11 -5.28
C GLY A 271 -2.14 1.52 -4.83
N LEU A 272 -1.11 0.77 -5.25
CA LEU A 272 0.28 1.16 -5.02
C LEU A 272 0.68 2.37 -5.87
N SER A 273 0.31 2.38 -7.15
CA SER A 273 0.58 3.51 -8.05
C SER A 273 -0.07 4.81 -7.57
N GLU A 274 -1.29 4.75 -7.03
CA GLU A 274 -1.95 5.90 -6.42
C GLU A 274 -1.13 6.46 -5.25
N LYS A 275 -0.59 5.59 -4.38
CA LYS A 275 0.26 6.03 -3.27
C LYS A 275 1.54 6.69 -3.75
N VAL A 276 2.20 6.12 -4.77
CA VAL A 276 3.38 6.72 -5.40
C VAL A 276 3.03 8.10 -5.98
N MET A 277 1.91 8.21 -6.68
CA MET A 277 1.45 9.50 -7.24
C MET A 277 1.30 10.57 -6.14
N TYR A 278 0.62 10.24 -5.03
CA TYR A 278 0.49 11.17 -3.91
C TYR A 278 1.84 11.51 -3.28
N GLN A 279 2.72 10.53 -3.04
CA GLN A 279 4.06 10.78 -2.50
C GLN A 279 4.85 11.75 -3.37
N THR A 280 4.88 11.53 -4.70
CA THR A 280 5.58 12.39 -5.64
C THR A 280 5.03 13.81 -5.62
N CYS A 281 3.69 13.97 -5.59
CA CYS A 281 3.02 15.26 -5.51
C CYS A 281 3.47 16.08 -4.27
N PHE A 282 3.65 15.43 -3.11
CA PHE A 282 4.10 16.10 -1.89
C PHE A 282 5.63 16.24 -1.77
N SER A 283 6.42 15.47 -2.53
CA SER A 283 7.89 15.62 -2.51
C SER A 283 8.40 16.81 -3.31
N GLU A 284 7.62 17.30 -4.27
CA GLU A 284 8.04 18.36 -5.20
C GLU A 284 7.45 19.74 -4.85
N LEU A 285 7.06 19.94 -3.59
CA LEU A 285 6.50 21.21 -3.13
C LEU A 285 7.52 22.34 -3.25
N GLN A 286 7.10 23.42 -3.89
CA GLN A 286 7.90 24.64 -3.98
C GLN A 286 7.63 25.54 -2.79
N HIS A 287 8.69 26.17 -2.31
CA HIS A 287 8.56 27.20 -1.30
C HIS A 287 8.43 28.59 -1.94
N PRO A 288 7.66 29.51 -1.34
CA PRO A 288 7.56 30.87 -1.84
C PRO A 288 8.94 31.56 -1.85
N VAL A 289 9.17 32.44 -2.82
CA VAL A 289 10.44 33.18 -2.89
C VAL A 289 10.47 34.24 -1.79
N LYS A 290 11.58 34.31 -1.05
CA LYS A 290 11.80 35.34 -0.03
C LYS A 290 12.29 36.63 -0.68
N ALA A 291 11.36 37.42 -1.23
CA ALA A 291 11.67 38.71 -1.81
C ALA A 291 12.25 39.67 -0.74
N PRO A 292 13.24 40.53 -1.09
CA PRO A 292 13.75 41.55 -0.17
C PRO A 292 12.62 42.46 0.33
N ALA A 293 12.63 42.87 1.59
CA ALA A 293 11.61 43.72 2.19
C ALA A 293 12.22 45.00 2.77
N THR A 294 11.43 46.08 2.76
CA THR A 294 11.84 47.39 3.29
C THR A 294 11.82 47.38 4.82
N SER A 295 12.83 47.99 5.44
CA SER A 295 12.89 48.11 6.90
C SER A 295 11.86 49.10 7.45
N PHE A 296 11.25 48.76 8.58
CA PHE A 296 10.35 49.64 9.32
C PHE A 296 10.40 49.30 10.83
N ARG A 297 9.84 50.19 11.67
CA ARG A 297 9.65 49.98 13.11
C ARG A 297 8.27 49.39 13.39
N PHE A 298 8.17 48.46 14.33
CA PHE A 298 6.93 47.80 14.68
C PHE A 298 5.88 48.83 15.16
N PRO A 299 4.62 48.73 14.70
CA PRO A 299 3.58 49.70 15.02
C PRO A 299 3.23 49.71 16.53
N ALA A 300 3.61 50.79 17.22
CA ALA A 300 3.39 50.96 18.66
C ALA A 300 1.92 50.77 19.08
N LYS A 301 0.98 51.21 18.24
CA LYS A 301 -0.48 51.08 18.45
C LYS A 301 -0.95 49.63 18.70
N ARG A 302 -0.21 48.62 18.23
CA ARG A 302 -0.60 47.21 18.39
C ARG A 302 -0.21 46.63 19.75
N LEU A 303 0.80 47.19 20.43
CA LEU A 303 1.35 46.63 21.67
C LEU A 303 0.31 46.59 22.80
N THR A 304 -0.46 47.66 22.95
CA THR A 304 -1.54 47.76 23.95
C THR A 304 -2.58 46.64 23.77
N GLY A 305 -2.92 46.30 22.52
CA GLY A 305 -3.85 45.22 22.22
C GLY A 305 -3.34 43.85 22.66
N TYR A 306 -2.05 43.55 22.46
CA TYR A 306 -1.46 42.28 22.91
C TYR A 306 -1.43 42.17 24.43
N LYS A 307 -1.11 43.28 25.12
CA LYS A 307 -1.12 43.33 26.58
C LYS A 307 -2.50 43.00 27.15
N HIS A 308 -3.57 43.61 26.62
CA HIS A 308 -4.94 43.30 27.06
C HIS A 308 -5.31 41.83 26.80
N GLN A 309 -5.00 41.30 25.61
CA GLN A 309 -5.28 39.89 25.28
C GLN A 309 -4.63 38.88 26.24
N ASP A 310 -3.44 39.19 26.75
CA ASP A 310 -2.75 38.29 27.67
C ASP A 310 -3.24 38.48 29.10
N VAL A 311 -3.51 39.71 29.54
CA VAL A 311 -4.14 39.98 30.84
C VAL A 311 -5.50 39.28 30.95
N ASP A 312 -6.36 39.43 29.94
CA ASP A 312 -7.71 38.84 29.93
C ASP A 312 -7.65 37.30 29.97
N ALA A 313 -6.64 36.72 29.32
CA ALA A 313 -6.42 35.28 29.29
C ALA A 313 -5.52 34.76 30.43
N LYS A 314 -5.15 35.62 31.40
CA LYS A 314 -4.26 35.31 32.53
C LYS A 314 -2.90 34.73 32.10
N ARG A 315 -2.31 35.29 31.04
CA ARG A 315 -0.97 34.96 30.52
C ARG A 315 0.04 36.04 30.87
N GLU A 316 1.30 35.65 31.00
CA GLU A 316 2.42 36.58 31.21
C GLU A 316 2.67 37.46 29.97
N PHE A 317 3.07 38.71 30.18
CA PHE A 317 3.43 39.64 29.12
C PHE A 317 4.71 40.40 29.50
N ASN A 318 5.76 40.28 28.67
CA ASN A 318 7.01 41.03 28.85
C ASN A 318 7.55 41.65 27.54
N MET A 319 6.72 41.71 26.51
CA MET A 319 7.10 42.18 25.17
C MET A 319 7.32 43.70 25.11
N THR A 320 8.43 44.13 24.49
CA THR A 320 8.77 45.54 24.24
C THR A 320 8.84 45.85 22.74
N LEU A 321 8.78 47.14 22.36
CA LEU A 321 8.92 47.55 20.95
C LEU A 321 10.31 47.23 20.40
N ASP A 322 11.37 47.45 21.18
CA ASP A 322 12.74 47.13 20.77
C ASP A 322 12.93 45.63 20.52
N HIS A 323 12.24 44.79 21.30
CA HIS A 323 12.25 43.36 21.06
C HIS A 323 11.51 43.01 19.74
N LEU A 324 10.32 43.55 19.50
CA LEU A 324 9.60 43.33 18.25
C LEU A 324 10.38 43.82 17.02
N ASP A 325 11.10 44.94 17.15
CA ASP A 325 12.01 45.46 16.10
C ASP A 325 13.22 44.55 15.87
N THR A 326 13.75 43.97 16.94
CA THR A 326 14.83 42.96 16.84
C THR A 326 14.34 41.72 16.10
N LEU A 327 13.11 41.26 16.37
CA LEU A 327 12.51 40.14 15.66
C LEU A 327 12.22 40.47 14.18
N LEU A 328 11.74 41.69 13.87
CA LEU A 328 11.57 42.17 12.49
C LEU A 328 12.88 42.09 11.71
N LYS A 329 13.98 42.63 12.27
CA LYS A 329 15.32 42.56 11.67
C LYS A 329 15.78 41.12 11.48
N LYS A 330 15.64 40.27 12.50
CA LYS A 330 16.01 38.84 12.44
C LYS A 330 15.24 38.08 11.36
N GLN A 331 13.97 38.43 11.15
CA GLN A 331 13.12 37.85 10.10
C GLN A 331 13.23 38.54 8.74
N LYS A 332 14.13 39.52 8.60
CA LYS A 332 14.29 40.32 7.36
C LYS A 332 12.98 40.97 6.90
N TYR A 333 12.15 41.39 7.85
CA TYR A 333 10.84 42.02 7.60
C TYR A 333 9.87 41.15 6.77
N LEU A 334 10.01 39.82 6.86
CA LEU A 334 9.11 38.86 6.24
C LEU A 334 8.22 38.18 7.29
N CYS A 335 6.98 37.87 6.88
CA CYS A 335 6.07 37.08 7.69
C CYS A 335 6.69 35.71 8.00
N GLY A 336 6.78 35.33 9.27
CA GLY A 336 7.33 34.04 9.69
C GLY A 336 6.49 32.81 9.31
N LEU A 337 5.32 33.01 8.70
CA LEU A 337 4.38 31.96 8.30
C LEU A 337 4.27 31.80 6.78
N CYS A 338 4.04 32.89 6.04
CA CYS A 338 3.85 32.85 4.58
C CYS A 338 4.96 33.54 3.77
N TRP A 339 5.94 34.16 4.44
CA TRP A 339 7.05 34.91 3.84
C TRP A 339 6.65 36.11 2.96
N CYS A 340 5.40 36.59 3.03
CA CYS A 340 5.06 37.87 2.44
C CYS A 340 5.86 39.01 3.09
N GLN A 341 6.13 40.05 2.32
CA GLN A 341 6.74 41.28 2.83
C GLN A 341 5.81 41.91 3.87
N LEU A 342 6.38 42.33 4.98
CA LEU A 342 5.66 43.04 6.02
C LEU A 342 5.80 44.55 5.82
N THR A 343 4.77 45.25 6.26
CA THR A 343 4.69 46.69 6.34
C THR A 343 4.21 47.08 7.74
N VAL A 344 4.26 48.37 8.05
CA VAL A 344 3.73 48.92 9.32
C VAL A 344 2.27 48.49 9.55
N ASP A 345 1.47 48.42 8.49
CA ASP A 345 0.05 48.07 8.59
C ASP A 345 -0.20 46.56 8.65
N THR A 346 0.66 45.76 8.04
CA THR A 346 0.45 44.32 7.90
C THR A 346 1.17 43.49 8.97
N ALA A 347 2.17 44.03 9.67
CA ALA A 347 2.91 43.32 10.70
C ALA A 347 2.08 43.04 11.96
N SER A 348 2.27 41.85 12.54
CA SER A 348 1.62 41.37 13.75
C SER A 348 2.58 40.53 14.59
N ALA A 349 2.37 40.50 15.91
CA ALA A 349 3.11 39.64 16.82
C ALA A 349 2.26 38.39 17.10
N ASP A 350 2.74 37.23 16.68
CA ASP A 350 2.03 35.96 16.79
C ASP A 350 2.68 35.07 17.85
N ARG A 351 1.87 34.47 18.74
CA ARG A 351 2.35 33.59 19.81
C ARG A 351 2.75 32.24 19.25
N ILE A 352 3.98 31.80 19.51
CA ILE A 352 4.47 30.49 19.08
C ILE A 352 3.64 29.37 19.74
N ASN A 353 3.48 29.45 21.06
CA ASN A 353 2.58 28.63 21.84
C ASN A 353 1.42 29.51 22.35
N ASN A 354 0.19 29.16 21.96
CA ASN A 354 -1.02 29.92 22.32
C ASN A 354 -1.38 29.86 23.81
N ASN A 355 -0.83 28.90 24.55
CA ASN A 355 -1.02 28.77 26.00
C ASN A 355 -0.10 29.70 26.80
N LEU A 356 0.97 30.20 26.18
CA LEU A 356 1.89 31.17 26.76
C LEU A 356 1.56 32.56 26.21
N GLY A 357 1.86 33.63 26.95
CA GLY A 357 1.61 34.99 26.48
C GLY A 357 2.71 35.53 25.57
N HIS A 358 2.69 36.82 25.26
CA HIS A 358 3.73 37.49 24.49
C HIS A 358 4.95 37.73 25.39
N ILE A 359 5.75 36.68 25.51
CA ILE A 359 7.02 36.67 26.25
C ILE A 359 8.21 36.42 25.32
N ASP A 360 9.41 36.69 25.83
CA ASP A 360 10.64 36.32 25.13
C ASP A 360 10.70 34.83 24.78
N GLY A 361 11.18 34.54 23.56
CA GLY A 361 11.18 33.20 22.98
C GLY A 361 9.83 32.64 22.53
N ASN A 362 8.69 33.29 22.83
CA ASN A 362 7.34 32.82 22.46
C ASN A 362 6.65 33.67 21.38
N VAL A 363 7.37 34.55 20.68
CA VAL A 363 6.78 35.42 19.64
C VAL A 363 7.47 35.26 18.29
N LEU A 364 6.64 35.19 17.25
CA LEU A 364 7.00 35.19 15.83
C LEU A 364 6.35 36.41 15.17
N ILE A 365 7.07 37.17 14.35
CA ILE A 365 6.42 38.23 13.57
C ILE A 365 5.70 37.60 12.38
N SER A 366 4.40 37.85 12.23
CA SER A 366 3.60 37.37 11.11
C SER A 366 2.88 38.54 10.43
N CYS A 367 2.27 38.30 9.27
CA CYS A 367 1.25 39.22 8.79
C CYS A 367 -0.04 39.04 9.60
N VAL A 368 -0.86 40.08 9.67
CA VAL A 368 -2.17 40.07 10.35
C VAL A 368 -3.05 38.93 9.84
N GLN A 369 -3.12 38.74 8.52
CA GLN A 369 -3.93 37.70 7.91
C GLN A 369 -3.53 36.30 8.39
N CYS A 370 -2.23 36.01 8.47
CA CYS A 370 -1.75 34.71 8.96
C CYS A 370 -2.02 34.53 10.46
N ASN A 371 -1.82 35.56 11.29
CA ASN A 371 -2.10 35.48 12.73
C ASN A 371 -3.58 35.12 12.97
N VAL A 372 -4.49 35.86 12.33
CA VAL A 372 -5.93 35.63 12.44
C VAL A 372 -6.33 34.25 11.91
N ALA A 373 -5.79 33.84 10.75
CA ALA A 373 -6.13 32.56 10.13
C ALA A 373 -5.56 31.35 10.89
N ARG A 374 -4.44 31.50 11.62
CA ARG A 374 -3.81 30.42 12.38
C ARG A 374 -4.65 29.96 13.56
N LYS A 375 -5.38 30.87 14.21
CA LYS A 375 -6.17 30.59 15.41
C LYS A 375 -5.30 29.86 16.46
N ASN A 376 -5.69 28.64 16.86
CA ASN A 376 -4.98 27.80 17.81
C ASN A 376 -4.04 26.75 17.15
N MET A 377 -3.94 26.72 15.82
CA MET A 377 -3.11 25.75 15.10
C MET A 377 -1.63 25.91 15.42
N SER A 378 -0.88 24.81 15.52
CA SER A 378 0.57 24.88 15.72
C SER A 378 1.25 25.59 14.56
N LEU A 379 2.38 26.25 14.83
CA LEU A 379 3.17 26.92 13.78
C LEU A 379 3.55 25.97 12.64
N GLY A 380 3.98 24.75 12.98
CA GLY A 380 4.36 23.73 12.00
C GLY A 380 3.17 23.36 11.10
N GLY A 381 2.01 23.08 11.70
CA GLY A 381 0.79 22.77 10.95
C GLY A 381 0.34 23.91 10.04
N PHE A 382 0.40 25.15 10.53
CA PHE A 382 -0.02 26.30 9.73
C PHE A 382 0.98 26.66 8.62
N ARG A 383 2.28 26.54 8.86
CA ARG A 383 3.31 26.68 7.81
C ARG A 383 3.12 25.63 6.72
N PHE A 384 2.85 24.39 7.10
CA PHE A 384 2.55 23.34 6.14
C PHE A 384 1.28 23.68 5.36
N LYS A 385 0.20 24.10 6.02
CA LYS A 385 -1.01 24.59 5.34
C LYS A 385 -0.71 25.70 4.33
N LYS A 386 0.12 26.70 4.68
CA LYS A 386 0.52 27.77 3.76
C LYS A 386 1.37 27.26 2.59
N LEU A 387 2.21 26.25 2.81
CA LEU A 387 2.95 25.58 1.75
C LEU A 387 2.01 24.87 0.77
N LEU A 388 0.96 24.21 1.28
CA LEU A 388 -0.09 23.61 0.45
C LEU A 388 -0.89 24.67 -0.31
N GLU A 389 -1.29 25.77 0.34
CA GLU A 389 -1.99 26.87 -0.36
C GLU A 389 -1.14 27.46 -1.49
N PHE A 390 0.19 27.57 -1.32
CA PHE A 390 1.09 28.07 -2.35
C PHE A 390 1.26 27.12 -3.55
N ASN A 391 1.11 25.81 -3.35
CA ASN A 391 1.20 24.80 -4.40
C ASN A 391 -0.19 24.26 -4.80
N SER A 392 -1.25 25.04 -4.58
CA SER A 392 -2.64 24.58 -4.76
C SER A 392 -2.93 24.04 -6.16
N ASP A 393 -2.20 24.54 -7.16
CA ASP A 393 -2.23 24.18 -8.58
C ASP A 393 -1.54 22.84 -8.91
N LYS A 394 -0.77 22.28 -7.96
CA LYS A 394 0.00 21.04 -8.16
C LYS A 394 -0.58 19.83 -7.45
N PHE A 395 -1.66 20.01 -6.67
CA PHE A 395 -2.28 18.92 -5.94
C PHE A 395 -3.29 18.15 -6.77
N VAL A 396 -3.26 16.83 -6.59
CA VAL A 396 -4.37 15.96 -6.97
C VAL A 396 -5.37 15.93 -5.82
N TYR A 397 -6.61 16.33 -6.08
CA TYR A 397 -7.68 16.32 -5.09
C TYR A 397 -8.52 15.05 -5.26
N SER A 398 -8.72 14.32 -4.17
CA SER A 398 -9.72 13.25 -4.12
C SER A 398 -11.12 13.85 -4.06
N ILE A 399 -12.10 13.21 -4.71
CA ILE A 399 -13.50 13.55 -4.52
C ILE A 399 -13.88 13.18 -3.09
N ASP A 400 -14.16 14.18 -2.27
CA ASP A 400 -14.50 14.01 -0.86
C ASP A 400 -16.02 14.05 -0.62
N ARG A 401 -16.40 14.11 0.66
CA ARG A 401 -17.80 14.11 1.06
C ARG A 401 -18.56 15.38 0.62
N GLU A 402 -17.85 16.50 0.47
CA GLU A 402 -18.44 17.77 0.03
C GLU A 402 -18.84 17.70 -1.45
N GLU A 403 -18.09 16.94 -2.26
CA GLU A 403 -18.29 16.74 -3.70
C GLU A 403 -18.85 15.35 -4.06
N LYS A 404 -19.56 14.71 -3.12
CA LYS A 404 -20.04 13.31 -3.28
C LYS A 404 -20.99 13.11 -4.47
N ASP A 405 -21.71 14.15 -4.86
CA ASP A 405 -22.64 14.20 -5.98
C ASP A 405 -21.88 14.17 -7.32
N ILE A 406 -20.73 14.83 -7.39
CA ILE A 406 -19.81 14.76 -8.53
C ILE A 406 -19.31 13.34 -8.72
N TYR A 407 -18.98 12.61 -7.65
CA TYR A 407 -18.59 11.20 -7.75
C TYR A 407 -19.67 10.36 -8.45
N GLY A 408 -20.94 10.56 -8.08
CA GLY A 408 -22.08 9.88 -8.72
C GLY A 408 -22.13 10.15 -10.22
N ASN A 409 -22.15 11.43 -10.60
CA ASN A 409 -22.20 11.86 -11.99
C ASN A 409 -20.99 11.34 -12.80
N MET A 410 -19.77 11.47 -12.28
CA MET A 410 -18.58 10.96 -12.95
C MET A 410 -18.67 9.45 -13.14
N LYS A 411 -19.06 8.70 -12.11
CA LYS A 411 -19.16 7.24 -12.17
C LYS A 411 -20.19 6.77 -13.19
N GLU A 412 -21.33 7.44 -13.29
CA GLU A 412 -22.36 7.14 -14.29
C GLU A 412 -21.88 7.41 -15.72
N ASN A 413 -20.95 8.34 -15.90
CA ASN A 413 -20.39 8.72 -17.20
C ASN A 413 -19.03 8.07 -17.52
N ILE A 414 -18.44 7.28 -16.60
CA ILE A 414 -17.23 6.51 -16.87
C ILE A 414 -17.59 5.35 -17.81
N ALA A 415 -17.07 5.42 -19.04
CA ALA A 415 -17.11 4.32 -20.00
C ALA A 415 -15.79 3.53 -19.99
N GLY A 416 -15.89 2.22 -20.22
CA GLY A 416 -14.72 1.36 -20.43
C GLY A 416 -14.07 1.56 -21.81
N GLY A 417 -13.05 0.75 -22.10
CA GLY A 417 -12.43 0.75 -23.42
C GLY A 417 -13.44 0.38 -24.52
N PRO A 418 -13.45 1.10 -25.67
CA PRO A 418 -14.37 0.80 -26.76
C PRO A 418 -14.05 -0.56 -27.37
N SER A 419 -15.02 -1.48 -27.34
CA SER A 419 -14.94 -2.79 -28.02
C SER A 419 -15.94 -2.81 -29.17
N ILE A 420 -15.52 -2.35 -30.34
CA ILE A 420 -16.38 -2.18 -31.52
C ILE A 420 -16.04 -3.24 -32.57
N ILE A 421 -17.01 -4.08 -32.92
CA ILE A 421 -16.88 -5.10 -33.96
C ILE A 421 -17.49 -4.55 -35.26
N PHE A 422 -16.64 -4.16 -36.21
CA PHE A 422 -17.12 -3.66 -37.51
C PHE A 422 -17.48 -4.78 -38.49
N ASN A 423 -16.72 -5.88 -38.51
CA ASN A 423 -16.98 -7.07 -39.33
C ASN A 423 -16.56 -8.32 -38.57
N ARG A 424 -17.45 -9.32 -38.47
CA ARG A 424 -17.15 -10.60 -37.78
C ARG A 424 -16.22 -11.51 -38.55
N TYR A 425 -16.09 -11.30 -39.87
CA TYR A 425 -15.28 -12.12 -40.75
C TYR A 425 -14.64 -11.27 -41.85
N ALA A 426 -13.34 -11.43 -42.01
CA ALA A 426 -12.60 -10.88 -43.14
C ALA A 426 -11.63 -11.95 -43.64
N LYS A 427 -11.62 -12.17 -44.96
CA LYS A 427 -10.71 -13.10 -45.62
C LYS A 427 -10.07 -12.43 -46.83
N ARG A 428 -8.76 -12.63 -46.91
CA ARG A 428 -7.92 -12.15 -48.01
C ARG A 428 -8.47 -12.68 -49.35
N ASN A 429 -8.59 -11.79 -50.32
CA ASN A 429 -9.11 -12.00 -51.67
C ASN A 429 -10.59 -12.37 -51.77
N GLU A 430 -11.35 -12.40 -50.67
CA GLU A 430 -12.78 -12.74 -50.68
C GLU A 430 -13.64 -11.60 -50.15
N THR A 431 -13.29 -11.04 -48.99
CA THR A 431 -14.07 -9.96 -48.39
C THR A 431 -13.88 -8.67 -49.17
N LYS A 432 -14.99 -7.97 -49.46
CA LYS A 432 -15.00 -6.65 -50.10
C LYS A 432 -15.06 -5.55 -49.03
N ILE A 433 -14.24 -4.51 -49.18
CA ILE A 433 -14.29 -3.28 -48.37
C ILE A 433 -15.05 -2.17 -49.11
N ARG A 434 -15.20 -1.01 -48.47
CA ARG A 434 -15.88 0.18 -49.05
C ARG A 434 -15.35 0.47 -50.46
N GLY A 435 -16.27 0.64 -51.42
CA GLY A 435 -15.96 0.80 -52.84
C GLY A 435 -15.71 -0.50 -53.61
N GLY A 436 -16.09 -1.66 -53.06
CA GLY A 436 -16.05 -2.95 -53.76
C GLY A 436 -14.66 -3.57 -53.91
N LYS A 437 -13.61 -2.94 -53.37
CA LYS A 437 -12.22 -3.42 -53.41
C LYS A 437 -12.08 -4.69 -52.57
N LEU A 438 -11.29 -5.65 -53.02
CA LEU A 438 -11.01 -6.88 -52.27
C LEU A 438 -9.95 -6.64 -51.19
N VAL A 439 -10.16 -7.21 -49.99
CA VAL A 439 -9.15 -7.25 -48.92
C VAL A 439 -7.91 -8.00 -49.40
N LYS A 440 -6.73 -7.39 -49.29
CA LYS A 440 -5.45 -8.05 -49.66
C LYS A 440 -4.59 -8.44 -48.48
N LYS A 441 -4.77 -7.80 -47.32
CA LYS A 441 -4.04 -8.05 -46.08
C LYS A 441 -4.93 -7.66 -44.89
N ILE A 442 -4.77 -8.37 -43.78
CA ILE A 442 -5.38 -8.05 -42.49
C ILE A 442 -4.23 -7.76 -41.54
N ILE A 443 -4.31 -6.66 -40.81
CA ILE A 443 -3.26 -6.21 -39.88
C ILE A 443 -3.96 -5.86 -38.56
N GLY A 444 -3.47 -6.40 -37.46
CA GLY A 444 -3.86 -5.99 -36.11
C GLY A 444 -2.83 -5.00 -35.58
N TYR A 445 -3.30 -3.90 -35.01
CA TYR A 445 -2.47 -2.95 -34.27
C TYR A 445 -2.92 -2.96 -32.81
N ASP A 446 -1.96 -2.88 -31.91
CA ASP A 446 -2.20 -2.71 -30.48
C ASP A 446 -1.42 -1.47 -30.02
N ALA A 447 -2.03 -0.68 -29.15
CA ALA A 447 -1.42 0.52 -28.60
C ALA A 447 -0.53 0.13 -27.42
N ASN A 448 0.75 0.48 -27.49
CA ASN A 448 1.66 0.30 -26.37
C ASN A 448 1.19 1.18 -25.20
N ALA A 449 0.67 0.55 -24.14
CA ALA A 449 0.32 1.21 -22.89
C ALA A 449 -0.67 2.40 -23.05
N LEU A 450 -1.74 2.22 -23.83
CA LEU A 450 -2.73 3.26 -24.17
C LEU A 450 -3.16 4.13 -22.96
N TYR A 451 -3.54 3.49 -21.85
CA TYR A 451 -3.98 4.22 -20.65
C TYR A 451 -2.87 5.03 -19.99
N LEU A 452 -1.63 4.53 -19.96
CA LEU A 452 -0.49 5.28 -19.43
C LEU A 452 -0.18 6.49 -20.31
N TRP A 453 -0.22 6.32 -21.62
CA TRP A 453 -0.09 7.45 -22.55
C TRP A 453 -1.21 8.48 -22.32
N ALA A 454 -2.47 8.04 -22.20
CA ALA A 454 -3.59 8.92 -21.91
C ALA A 454 -3.37 9.68 -20.59
N LEU A 455 -2.98 8.99 -19.51
CA LEU A 455 -2.65 9.60 -18.21
C LEU A 455 -1.50 10.63 -18.28
N GLY A 456 -0.61 10.52 -19.26
CA GLY A 456 0.45 11.50 -19.51
C GLY A 456 -0.02 12.78 -20.22
N ASN A 457 -1.28 12.87 -20.63
CA ASN A 457 -1.86 14.07 -21.24
C ASN A 457 -2.54 14.95 -20.18
N HIS A 458 -3.03 16.12 -20.59
CA HIS A 458 -3.83 16.99 -19.73
C HIS A 458 -5.07 16.24 -19.21
N MET A 459 -5.16 16.12 -17.89
CA MET A 459 -6.27 15.50 -17.16
C MET A 459 -6.95 16.53 -16.27
N PRO A 460 -8.29 16.49 -16.13
CA PRO A 460 -8.98 17.35 -15.17
C PRO A 460 -8.52 17.02 -13.74
N CYS A 461 -8.10 18.04 -13.00
CA CYS A 461 -7.71 17.95 -11.59
C CYS A 461 -8.18 19.20 -10.83
N GLY A 462 -8.24 19.12 -9.50
CA GLY A 462 -8.70 20.22 -8.65
C GLY A 462 -10.07 19.96 -8.00
N ARG A 463 -10.53 20.94 -7.22
CA ARG A 463 -11.92 20.99 -6.72
C ARG A 463 -12.80 21.70 -7.75
N LEU A 464 -14.04 21.26 -7.90
CA LEU A 464 -15.03 21.94 -8.74
C LEU A 464 -15.45 23.23 -8.04
N THR A 465 -15.09 24.38 -8.63
CA THR A 465 -15.28 25.68 -7.98
C THR A 465 -16.62 26.34 -8.30
N THR A 466 -17.25 25.98 -9.42
CA THR A 466 -18.66 26.21 -9.85
C THR A 466 -18.76 25.82 -11.33
N ILE A 467 -19.94 25.40 -11.80
CA ILE A 467 -20.23 25.21 -13.25
C ILE A 467 -20.70 26.52 -13.86
#